data_AF-A0A820MEE0-F1
#
_entry.id   AF-A0A820MEE0-F1
#
_cell.length_a   1.000
_cell.length_b   1.000
_cell.length_c   1.000
_cell.angle_alpha   90.00
_cell.angle_beta   90.00
_cell.angle_gamma   90.00
#
_symmetry.space_group_name_H-M   'P 1'
#
loop_
_entity.id
_entity.type
_entity.pdbx_description
1 polymer ?
#
loop_
_entity_poly.entity_id
_entity_poly.type
_entity_poly.pdbx_seq_one_letter_code
_entity_poly.pdbx_strand_id
1 'polypeptide(L)'
;MLSMALFTLENDIKQIVFQDSLCIFRGYMGYITCFLQNYSYALQAIYRYIIVVHPARVSWQSARFQAFLIGIKWILSIVYSLPLLLTGEIIYNVDNQICQVSLRLSPIMVYTTLCIYTIPLTIIMLVYFKLFRYV
;
A
#
# COMPACT_ATOMS: atom_id res chain seq x y z
N MET A 1 -13.65 -0.11 -9.02
CA MET A 1 -14.24 -0.27 -7.67
C MET A 1 -15.76 -0.35 -7.72
N LEU A 2 -16.46 0.56 -8.42
CA LEU A 2 -17.94 0.57 -8.48
C LEU A 2 -18.57 -0.74 -9.01
N SER A 3 -17.98 -1.35 -10.06
CA SER A 3 -18.49 -2.60 -10.64
C SER A 3 -18.38 -3.80 -9.70
N MET A 4 -17.33 -3.87 -8.87
CA MET A 4 -17.21 -4.91 -7.86
C MET A 4 -18.22 -4.72 -6.73
N ALA A 5 -18.43 -3.48 -6.29
CA ALA A 5 -19.42 -3.16 -5.28
C ALA A 5 -20.85 -3.52 -5.74
N LEU A 6 -21.19 -3.26 -7.01
CA LEU A 6 -22.47 -3.64 -7.59
C LEU A 6 -22.65 -5.16 -7.68
N PHE A 7 -21.61 -5.89 -8.10
CA PHE A 7 -21.65 -7.35 -8.16
C PHE A 7 -21.80 -8.00 -6.77
N THR A 8 -21.06 -7.52 -5.76
CA THR A 8 -21.20 -8.00 -4.38
C THR A 8 -22.59 -7.69 -3.84
N LEU A 9 -23.08 -6.46 -4.03
CA LEU A 9 -24.42 -6.06 -3.57
C LEU A 9 -25.53 -6.91 -4.21
N GLU A 10 -25.43 -7.20 -5.50
CA GLU A 10 -26.41 -8.01 -6.20
C GLU A 10 -26.44 -9.46 -5.70
N ASN A 11 -25.27 -10.04 -5.41
CA ASN A 11 -25.18 -11.39 -4.86
C ASN A 11 -25.61 -11.46 -3.38
N ASP A 12 -25.29 -10.44 -2.58
CA ASP A 12 -25.76 -10.30 -1.19
C ASP A 12 -27.29 -10.21 -1.14
N ILE A 13 -27.90 -9.40 -2.01
CA ILE A 13 -29.37 -9.27 -2.10
C ILE A 13 -30.01 -10.62 -2.48
N LYS A 14 -29.37 -11.39 -3.36
CA LYS A 14 -29.89 -12.68 -3.84
C LYS A 14 -29.56 -13.87 -2.93
N GLN A 15 -28.79 -13.65 -1.85
CA GLN A 15 -28.28 -14.70 -0.94
C GLN A 15 -27.61 -15.88 -1.67
N ILE A 16 -26.97 -15.62 -2.82
CA ILE A 16 -26.29 -16.65 -3.60
C ILE A 16 -24.90 -16.84 -3.00
N VAL A 17 -24.67 -17.96 -2.31
CA VAL A 17 -23.35 -18.30 -1.77
C VAL A 17 -22.39 -18.59 -2.93
N PHE A 18 -21.45 -17.69 -3.18
CA PHE A 18 -20.45 -17.81 -4.23
C PHE A 18 -19.05 -17.88 -3.62
N GLN A 19 -18.27 -18.90 -3.97
CA GLN A 19 -16.88 -19.00 -3.51
C GLN A 19 -15.98 -18.15 -4.43
N ASP A 20 -15.51 -16.99 -3.95
CA ASP A 20 -14.61 -16.13 -4.74
C ASP A 20 -13.18 -16.70 -4.76
N SER A 21 -12.84 -17.42 -5.82
CA SER A 21 -11.50 -17.96 -6.05
C SER A 21 -10.44 -16.88 -6.28
N LEU A 22 -10.84 -15.65 -6.60
CA LEU A 22 -9.95 -14.50 -6.81
C LEU A 22 -9.79 -13.63 -5.56
N CYS A 23 -10.43 -13.97 -4.43
CA CYS A 23 -10.33 -13.21 -3.19
C CYS A 23 -8.87 -12.99 -2.78
N ILE A 24 -8.07 -14.06 -2.69
CA ILE A 24 -6.68 -13.97 -2.25
C ILE A 24 -5.87 -13.07 -3.19
N PHE A 25 -6.05 -13.22 -4.50
CA PHE A 25 -5.37 -12.40 -5.50
C PHE A 25 -5.77 -10.92 -5.39
N ARG A 26 -7.06 -10.63 -5.22
CA ARG A 26 -7.57 -9.26 -5.06
C ARG A 26 -7.07 -8.63 -3.76
N GLY A 27 -7.09 -9.37 -2.66
CA GLY A 27 -6.54 -8.92 -1.38
C GLY A 27 -5.06 -8.59 -1.50
N TYR A 28 -4.27 -9.49 -2.10
CA TYR A 28 -2.84 -9.28 -2.35
C TYR A 28 -2.56 -8.04 -3.20
N MET A 29 -3.29 -7.87 -4.32
CA MET A 29 -3.19 -6.67 -5.17
C MET A 29 -3.61 -5.40 -4.40
N GLY A 30 -4.60 -5.50 -3.50
CA GLY A 30 -4.99 -4.43 -2.59
C GLY A 30 -3.81 -3.96 -1.71
N TYR A 31 -3.11 -4.87 -1.06
CA TYR A 31 -1.95 -4.52 -0.24
C TYR A 31 -0.78 -3.94 -1.05
N ILE A 32 -0.51 -4.47 -2.25
CA ILE A 32 0.47 -3.88 -3.17
C ILE A 32 0.11 -2.43 -3.49
N THR A 33 -1.15 -2.16 -3.84
CA THR A 33 -1.59 -0.81 -4.21
C THR A 33 -1.52 0.16 -3.03
N CYS A 34 -1.89 -0.26 -1.82
CA CYS A 34 -1.71 0.53 -0.60
C CYS A 34 -0.24 0.88 -0.34
N PHE A 35 0.66 -0.10 -0.47
CA PHE A 35 2.11 0.14 -0.34
C PHE A 35 2.58 1.17 -1.36
N LEU A 36 2.24 0.97 -2.64
CA LEU A 36 2.62 1.86 -3.73
C LEU A 36 2.11 3.28 -3.50
N GLN A 37 0.88 3.44 -3.04
CA GLN A 37 0.27 4.73 -2.76
C GLN A 37 1.01 5.46 -1.63
N ASN A 38 1.17 4.83 -0.46
CA ASN A 38 1.79 5.47 0.71
C ASN A 38 3.26 5.85 0.44
N TYR A 39 4.02 4.96 -0.20
CA TYR A 39 5.40 5.28 -0.57
C TYR A 39 5.51 6.30 -1.69
N SER A 40 4.49 6.45 -2.56
CA SER A 40 4.47 7.54 -3.53
C SER A 40 4.36 8.89 -2.82
N TYR A 41 3.52 9.00 -1.80
CA TYR A 41 3.44 10.23 -0.99
C TYR A 41 4.74 10.52 -0.25
N ALA A 42 5.39 9.50 0.32
CA ALA A 42 6.69 9.65 0.97
C ALA A 42 7.78 10.13 0.00
N LEU A 43 7.88 9.52 -1.20
CA LEU A 43 8.82 9.96 -2.22
C LEU A 43 8.54 11.38 -2.71
N GLN A 44 7.27 11.76 -2.88
CA GLN A 44 6.90 13.13 -3.25
C GLN A 44 7.28 14.14 -2.16
N ALA A 45 7.10 13.80 -0.88
CA ALA A 45 7.52 14.65 0.23
C ALA A 45 9.05 14.84 0.22
N ILE A 46 9.82 13.75 0.07
CA ILE A 46 11.29 13.80 -0.03
C ILE A 46 11.73 14.66 -1.22
N TYR A 47 11.10 14.47 -2.38
CA TYR A 47 11.40 15.24 -3.59
C TYR A 47 11.20 16.75 -3.37
N ARG A 48 10.07 17.15 -2.77
CA ARG A 48 9.81 18.55 -2.41
C ARG A 48 10.87 19.11 -1.45
N TYR A 49 11.25 18.33 -0.44
CA TYR A 49 12.30 18.73 0.50
C TYR A 49 13.66 18.95 -0.19
N ILE A 50 14.05 18.06 -1.11
CA ILE A 50 15.30 18.20 -1.86
C ILE A 50 15.30 19.46 -2.71
N ILE A 51 14.19 19.78 -3.39
CA ILE A 51 14.08 21.00 -4.20
C ILE A 51 14.25 22.26 -3.35
N VAL A 52 13.56 22.32 -2.19
CA VAL A 52 13.56 23.52 -1.34
C VAL A 52 14.89 23.69 -0.60
N VAL A 53 15.39 22.65 0.05
CA VAL A 53 16.55 22.74 0.95
C VAL A 53 17.89 22.54 0.20
N HIS A 54 17.87 21.78 -0.90
CA HIS A 54 19.07 21.41 -1.64
C HIS A 54 18.91 21.59 -3.17
N PRO A 55 18.61 22.81 -3.65
CA PRO A 55 18.35 23.06 -5.07
C PRO A 55 19.52 22.69 -5.98
N ALA A 56 20.76 22.77 -5.49
CA ALA A 56 21.97 22.42 -6.24
C ALA A 56 22.09 20.91 -6.57
N ARG A 57 21.30 20.02 -5.95
CA ARG A 57 21.36 18.56 -6.19
C ARG A 57 20.53 18.12 -7.40
N VAL A 58 20.85 18.63 -8.58
CA VAL A 58 20.10 18.40 -9.83
C VAL A 58 19.99 16.91 -10.21
N SER A 59 21.01 16.10 -9.89
CA SER A 59 20.98 14.65 -10.18
C SER A 59 19.80 13.92 -9.51
N TRP A 60 19.47 14.29 -8.27
CA TRP A 60 18.33 13.73 -7.52
C TRP A 60 16.98 14.17 -8.09
N GLN A 61 16.97 15.30 -8.79
CA GLN A 61 15.77 15.84 -9.43
C GLN A 61 15.55 15.27 -10.84
N SER A 62 16.54 14.57 -11.39
CA SER A 62 16.48 14.03 -12.74
C SER A 62 15.37 12.98 -12.90
N ALA A 63 14.70 13.00 -14.07
CA ALA A 63 13.67 12.02 -14.40
C ALA A 63 14.18 10.57 -14.35
N ARG A 64 15.46 10.35 -14.69
CA ARG A 64 16.11 9.04 -14.63
C ARG A 64 16.18 8.51 -13.20
N PHE A 65 16.58 9.36 -12.25
CA PHE A 65 16.65 8.98 -10.84
C PHE A 65 15.25 8.75 -10.25
N GLN A 66 14.28 9.58 -10.61
CA GLN A 66 12.89 9.39 -10.18
C GLN A 66 12.29 8.09 -10.74
N ALA A 67 12.53 7.77 -12.02
CA ALA A 67 12.11 6.51 -12.62
C ALA A 67 12.75 5.30 -11.93
N PHE A 68 14.03 5.40 -11.59
CA PHE A 68 14.74 4.36 -10.82
C PHE A 68 14.10 4.12 -9.45
N LEU A 69 13.78 5.18 -8.69
CA LEU A 69 13.10 5.06 -7.40
C LEU A 69 11.69 4.46 -7.53
N ILE A 70 10.95 4.83 -8.57
CA ILE A 70 9.65 4.23 -8.87
C ILE A 70 9.80 2.73 -9.14
N GLY A 71 10.80 2.32 -9.93
CA GLY A 71 11.10 0.92 -10.21
C GLY A 71 11.41 0.12 -8.94
N ILE A 72 12.29 0.64 -8.08
CA ILE A 72 12.59 0.01 -6.77
C ILE A 72 11.31 -0.13 -5.95
N LYS A 73 10.50 0.93 -5.85
CA LYS A 73 9.25 0.90 -5.08
C LYS A 73 8.30 -0.20 -5.56
N TRP A 74 8.18 -0.42 -6.87
CA TRP A 74 7.39 -1.52 -7.43
C TRP A 74 7.90 -2.88 -6.99
N ILE A 75 9.21 -3.12 -7.10
CA ILE A 75 9.82 -4.38 -6.65
C ILE A 75 9.57 -4.59 -5.15
N LEU A 76 9.83 -3.57 -4.34
CA LEU A 76 9.60 -3.62 -2.90
C LEU A 76 8.13 -3.88 -2.56
N SER A 77 7.17 -3.29 -3.28
CA SER A 77 5.74 -3.50 -3.02
C SER A 77 5.32 -4.97 -3.15
N ILE A 78 5.89 -5.68 -4.12
CA ILE A 78 5.64 -7.11 -4.35
C ILE A 78 6.31 -7.92 -3.24
N VAL A 79 7.59 -7.63 -2.95
CA VAL A 79 8.37 -8.38 -1.94
C VAL A 79 7.78 -8.22 -0.54
N TYR A 80 7.45 -7.01 -0.11
CA TYR A 80 6.90 -6.74 1.23
C TYR A 80 5.46 -7.25 1.41
N SER A 81 4.70 -7.40 0.32
CA SER A 81 3.35 -7.96 0.39
C SER A 81 3.35 -9.49 0.34
N LEU A 82 4.46 -10.13 -0.07
CA LEU A 82 4.56 -11.58 -0.22
C LEU A 82 4.24 -12.39 1.04
N PRO A 83 4.62 -11.95 2.27
CA PRO A 83 4.25 -12.67 3.49
C PRO A 83 2.74 -12.87 3.66
N LEU A 84 1.90 -11.94 3.20
CA LEU A 84 0.44 -12.09 3.26
C LEU A 84 -0.06 -13.27 2.41
N LEU A 85 0.60 -13.54 1.28
CA LEU A 85 0.27 -14.66 0.41
C LEU A 85 0.73 -15.99 1.03
N LEU A 86 1.95 -16.02 1.57
CA LEU A 86 2.58 -17.23 2.09
C LEU A 86 1.97 -17.72 3.41
N THR A 87 1.38 -16.80 4.18
CA THR A 87 0.85 -17.09 5.53
C THR A 87 -0.63 -17.41 5.55
N GLY A 88 -1.34 -17.21 4.44
CA GLY A 88 -2.76 -17.53 4.32
C GLY A 88 -3.67 -16.66 5.20
N GLU A 89 -3.21 -15.48 5.62
CA GLU A 89 -3.97 -14.56 6.48
C GLU A 89 -5.18 -13.93 5.79
N ILE A 90 -5.17 -13.90 4.45
CA ILE A 90 -6.32 -13.45 3.64
C ILE A 90 -7.28 -14.62 3.49
N ILE A 91 -8.43 -14.53 4.15
CA ILE A 91 -9.44 -15.59 4.19
C ILE A 91 -10.73 -15.06 3.58
N TYR A 92 -11.34 -15.85 2.70
CA TYR A 92 -12.69 -15.60 2.23
C TYR A 92 -13.67 -16.07 3.31
N ASN A 93 -14.43 -15.13 3.88
CA ASN A 93 -15.52 -15.46 4.80
C ASN A 93 -16.79 -15.69 3.98
N VAL A 94 -17.26 -16.94 3.95
CA VAL A 94 -18.42 -17.37 3.16
C VAL A 94 -19.72 -16.78 3.71
N ASP A 95 -19.85 -16.67 5.04
CA ASP A 95 -21.05 -16.16 5.71
C ASP A 95 -21.30 -14.69 5.38
N ASN A 96 -20.22 -13.91 5.29
CA ASN A 96 -20.24 -12.47 5.04
C ASN A 96 -19.91 -12.11 3.58
N GLN A 97 -19.63 -13.09 2.73
CA GLN A 97 -19.17 -12.92 1.34
C GLN A 97 -17.99 -11.94 1.14
N ILE A 98 -17.20 -11.71 2.18
CA ILE A 98 -16.07 -10.76 2.17
C ILE A 98 -14.72 -11.47 2.15
N CYS A 99 -13.80 -10.88 1.40
CA CYS A 99 -12.40 -11.21 1.47
C CYS A 99 -11.73 -10.32 2.52
N GLN A 100 -11.32 -10.89 3.64
CA GLN A 100 -10.75 -10.12 4.73
C GLN A 100 -9.51 -10.78 5.32
N VAL A 101 -8.62 -9.95 5.87
CA VAL A 101 -7.58 -10.43 6.76
C VAL A 101 -8.18 -10.61 8.15
N SER A 102 -7.81 -11.70 8.83
CA SER A 102 -8.22 -11.94 10.21
C SER A 102 -7.83 -10.74 11.10
N LEU A 103 -8.79 -10.13 11.80
CA LEU A 103 -8.53 -9.03 12.75
C LEU A 103 -7.79 -9.47 14.03
N ARG A 104 -7.32 -10.72 14.09
CA ARG A 104 -6.53 -11.20 15.21
C ARG A 104 -5.16 -10.56 15.15
N LEU A 105 -4.63 -10.17 16.31
CA LEU A 105 -3.28 -9.64 16.41
C LEU A 105 -2.29 -10.73 15.99
N SER A 106 -1.78 -10.66 14.77
CA SER A 106 -0.78 -11.57 14.24
C SER A 106 0.52 -10.83 13.91
N PRO A 107 1.68 -11.52 13.95
CA PRO A 107 2.95 -10.90 13.57
C PRO A 107 2.92 -10.31 12.15
N ILE A 108 2.14 -10.92 11.24
CA ILE A 108 1.99 -10.46 9.86
C ILE A 108 1.14 -9.19 9.81
N MET A 109 0.08 -9.09 10.61
CA MET A 109 -0.71 -7.86 10.73
C MET A 109 0.14 -6.70 11.27
N VAL A 110 0.97 -6.95 12.29
CA VAL A 110 1.89 -5.94 12.84
C VAL A 110 2.92 -5.53 11.79
N TYR A 111 3.55 -6.50 11.12
CA TYR A 111 4.53 -6.27 10.06
C TYR A 111 3.96 -5.43 8.91
N THR A 112 2.81 -5.82 8.37
CA THR A 112 2.17 -5.12 7.26
C THR A 112 1.74 -3.71 7.65
N THR A 113 1.22 -3.52 8.86
CA THR A 113 0.88 -2.18 9.38
C THR A 113 2.11 -1.30 9.46
N LEU A 114 3.22 -1.81 10.01
CA LEU A 114 4.47 -1.06 10.13
C LEU A 114 5.04 -0.68 8.77
N CYS A 115 5.17 -1.66 7.86
CA CYS A 115 5.79 -1.45 6.56
C CYS A 115 4.92 -0.59 5.63
N ILE A 116 3.61 -0.86 5.54
CA ILE A 116 2.74 -0.19 4.57
C ILE A 116 2.30 1.19 5.06
N TYR A 117 2.12 1.40 6.37
CA TYR A 117 1.55 2.64 6.90
C TYR A 117 2.54 3.40 7.79
N THR A 118 3.04 2.79 8.88
CA THR A 118 3.79 3.52 9.89
C THR A 118 5.09 4.13 9.34
N ILE A 119 5.88 3.35 8.60
CA ILE A 119 7.14 3.82 8.01
C ILE A 119 6.93 4.97 7.01
N PRO A 120 6.11 4.87 5.96
CA PRO A 120 5.93 5.99 5.03
C PRO A 120 5.32 7.23 5.70
N LEU A 121 4.38 7.06 6.63
CA LEU A 121 3.80 8.20 7.37
C LEU A 121 4.83 8.91 8.26
N THR A 122 5.66 8.16 8.98
CA THR A 122 6.73 8.76 9.80
C THR A 122 7.76 9.48 8.95
N ILE A 123 8.14 8.93 7.78
CA ILE A 123 9.00 9.62 6.81
C ILE A 123 8.38 10.95 6.38
N ILE A 124 7.10 10.95 5.99
CA ILE A 124 6.38 12.15 5.56
C ILE A 124 6.41 13.20 6.69
N MET A 125 6.06 12.81 7.91
CA MET A 125 6.04 13.71 9.07
C MET A 125 7.41 14.31 9.36
N LEU A 126 8.48 13.50 9.34
CA LEU A 126 9.85 13.98 9.56
C LEU A 126 10.30 14.95 8.47
N VAL A 127 9.96 14.69 7.21
CA VAL A 127 10.30 15.55 6.09
C VAL A 127 9.58 16.90 6.20
N TYR A 128 8.27 16.89 6.47
CA TYR A 128 7.51 18.13 6.64
C TYR A 128 7.94 18.92 7.88
N PHE A 129 8.28 18.24 8.98
CA PHE A 129 8.82 18.91 10.17
C PHE A 129 10.15 19.62 9.86
N LYS A 130 11.06 18.96 9.12
CA LYS A 130 12.31 19.61 8.69
C LYS A 130 12.08 20.76 7.73
N LEU A 131 11.12 20.61 6.81
CA LEU A 131 10.76 21.67 5.86
C LEU A 131 10.23 22.90 6.59
N PHE A 132 9.33 22.70 7.55
CA PHE A 132 8.76 23.76 8.38
C PHE A 132 9.84 24.50 9.18
N ARG A 133 10.86 23.80 9.69
CA ARG A 133 11.98 24.43 10.41
C ARG A 133 12.94 25.19 9.49
N TYR A 134 13.00 24.85 8.20
CA TYR A 134 13.91 25.47 7.25
C TYR A 134 13.37 26.80 6.71
N VAL A 135 12.05 26.90 6.50
CA VAL A 135 11.33 28.12 6.11
C VAL A 135 11.22 29.07 7.29
#